data_AF-F0WWA1-F1
#
_entry.id   AF-F0WWA1-F1
#
_cell.length_a   1.000
_cell.length_b   1.000
_cell.length_c   1.000
_cell.angle_alpha   90.00
_cell.angle_beta   90.00
_cell.angle_gamma   90.00
#
_symmetry.space_group_name_H-M   'P 1'
#
loop_
_entity.id
_entity.type
_entity.pdbx_description
1 polymer ?
#
loop_
_entity_poly.entity_id
_entity_poly.type
_entity_poly.pdbx_seq_one_letter_code
_entity_poly.pdbx_strand_id
1 'polypeptide(L)'
;MAQVGTFAYQIGLVKEVHACLTEMCTGTRNEELLAQRMQAFNHQERDFKQERLEHRRQVKYHMHINMDLLETSHLISAILLDVTSMVNLRLSYRKRAVSKANRKLLVFHERLVSQGPPGKLEDTW
;
A
#
# COMPACT_ATOMS: atom_id res chain seq x y z
N MET A 1 10.91 0.42 10.19
CA MET A 1 9.45 0.58 10.01
C MET A 1 8.78 -0.70 9.54
N ALA A 2 9.19 -1.31 8.42
CA ALA A 2 8.58 -2.58 7.93
C ALA A 2 8.42 -3.67 9.02
N GLN A 3 9.50 -4.08 9.68
CA GLN A 3 9.45 -5.13 10.71
C GLN A 3 8.59 -4.76 11.93
N VAL A 4 8.64 -3.49 12.35
CA VAL A 4 7.82 -2.97 13.46
C VAL A 4 6.34 -3.00 13.08
N GLY A 5 6.01 -2.60 11.85
CA GLY A 5 4.64 -2.69 11.32
C GLY A 5 4.15 -4.13 11.23
N THR A 6 5.00 -5.07 10.78
CA THR A 6 4.67 -6.50 10.74
C THR A 6 4.42 -7.06 12.15
N PHE A 7 5.24 -6.70 13.13
CA PHE A 7 5.06 -7.14 14.50
C PHE A 7 3.81 -6.54 15.16
N ALA A 8 3.58 -5.24 14.96
CA ALA A 8 2.35 -4.58 15.41
C ALA A 8 1.10 -5.23 14.80
N TYR A 9 1.18 -5.70 13.55
CA TYR A 9 0.10 -6.44 12.89
C TYR A 9 -0.14 -7.81 13.52
N GLN A 10 0.92 -8.55 13.86
CA GLN A 10 0.81 -9.84 14.55
C GLN A 10 0.15 -9.72 15.93
N ILE A 11 0.34 -8.60 16.63
CA ILE A 11 -0.29 -8.33 17.94
C ILE A 11 -1.69 -7.68 17.78
N GLY A 12 -2.10 -7.33 16.57
CA GLY A 12 -3.43 -6.74 16.30
C GLY A 12 -3.54 -5.24 16.63
N LEU A 13 -2.42 -4.51 16.68
CA LEU A 13 -2.40 -3.07 16.95
C LEU A 13 -2.73 -2.25 15.69
N VAL A 14 -3.99 -2.28 15.25
CA VAL A 14 -4.45 -1.73 13.96
C VAL A 14 -4.05 -0.26 13.72
N LYS A 15 -4.15 0.60 14.74
CA LYS A 15 -3.79 2.03 14.62
C LYS A 15 -2.28 2.23 14.40
N GLU A 16 -1.46 1.47 15.12
CA GLU A 16 0.00 1.56 15.04
C GLU A 16 0.51 0.99 13.72
N VAL A 17 -0.08 -0.11 13.25
CA VAL A 17 0.18 -0.66 11.91
C VAL A 17 -0.11 0.38 10.84
N HIS A 18 -1.28 1.01 10.90
CA HIS A 18 -1.66 2.02 9.93
C HIS A 18 -0.67 3.19 9.96
N ALA A 19 -0.34 3.73 11.14
CA ALA A 19 0.61 4.84 11.27
C ALA A 19 2.01 4.49 10.74
N CYS A 20 2.56 3.34 11.12
CA CYS A 20 3.91 2.91 10.74
C CYS A 20 4.03 2.58 9.24
N LEU A 21 3.00 1.95 8.66
CA LEU A 21 3.02 1.54 7.26
C LEU A 21 2.55 2.62 6.29
N THR A 22 1.89 3.69 6.76
CA THR A 22 1.43 4.79 5.88
C THR A 22 2.59 5.42 5.12
N GLU A 23 3.68 5.77 5.82
CA GLU A 23 4.84 6.42 5.19
C GLU A 23 5.55 5.50 4.20
N MET A 24 5.55 4.19 4.48
CA MET A 24 6.11 3.21 3.56
C MET A 24 5.21 3.03 2.34
N CYS A 25 3.96 2.60 2.51
CA CYS A 25 3.07 2.26 1.38
C CYS A 25 2.68 3.46 0.50
N THR A 26 2.88 4.70 0.95
CA THR A 26 2.67 5.89 0.11
C THR A 26 3.86 6.19 -0.82
N GLY A 27 5.05 5.66 -0.53
CA GLY A 27 6.23 5.79 -1.37
C GLY A 27 6.21 4.85 -2.57
N THR A 28 6.66 5.34 -3.74
CA THR A 28 6.79 4.52 -4.96
C THR A 28 8.10 3.75 -5.05
N ARG A 29 9.04 3.98 -4.12
CA ARG A 29 10.44 3.48 -4.16
C ARG A 29 10.79 2.63 -2.94
N ASN A 30 9.83 1.91 -2.38
CA ASN A 30 10.00 1.19 -1.11
C ASN A 30 11.01 0.05 -1.18
N GLU A 31 11.04 -0.68 -2.30
CA GLU A 31 12.03 -1.74 -2.53
C GLU A 31 13.46 -1.18 -2.55
N GLU A 32 13.63 0.05 -3.04
CA GLU A 32 14.92 0.74 -3.06
C GLU A 32 15.31 1.27 -1.68
N LEU A 33 14.34 1.80 -0.92
CA LEU A 33 14.55 2.24 0.47
C LEU A 33 14.90 1.07 1.40
N LEU A 34 14.42 -0.13 1.09
CA LEU A 34 14.76 -1.38 1.80
C LEU A 34 16.04 -2.03 1.25
N ALA A 35 16.71 -1.40 0.27
CA ALA A 35 17.88 -1.93 -0.42
C ALA A 35 17.65 -3.32 -1.06
N GLN A 36 16.41 -3.66 -1.39
CA GLN A 36 16.04 -4.90 -2.08
C GLN A 36 16.21 -4.74 -3.59
N ARG A 37 16.01 -3.53 -4.12
CA ARG A 37 16.12 -3.19 -5.54
C ARG A 37 17.03 -2.00 -5.78
N MET A 38 17.77 -2.02 -6.88
CA MET A 38 18.59 -0.89 -7.30
C MET A 38 17.71 0.17 -7.97
N GLN A 39 18.10 1.43 -7.85
CA GLN A 39 17.38 2.53 -8.48
C GLN A 39 17.42 2.39 -10.00
N ALA A 40 16.26 2.43 -10.64
CA ALA A 40 16.19 2.52 -12.11
C ALA A 40 16.45 3.97 -12.54
N PHE A 41 17.72 4.32 -12.77
CA PHE A 41 18.07 5.60 -13.40
C PHE A 41 17.83 5.52 -14.91
N ASN A 42 16.67 5.98 -15.35
CA ASN A 42 16.42 6.24 -16.75
C ASN A 42 17.22 7.49 -17.17
N HIS A 43 18.21 7.32 -18.06
CA HIS A 43 18.87 8.35 -18.88
C HIS A 43 20.09 9.13 -18.32
N GLN A 44 20.67 8.79 -17.18
CA GLN A 44 21.99 9.35 -16.79
C GLN A 44 23.08 8.29 -16.90
N GLU A 45 24.17 8.61 -17.63
CA GLU A 45 25.39 7.79 -17.70
C GLU A 45 25.87 7.45 -16.28
N ARG A 46 25.94 6.15 -15.99
CA ARG A 46 26.34 5.64 -14.67
C ARG A 46 27.80 5.94 -14.39
N ASP A 47 28.09 6.53 -13.23
CA ASP A 47 29.43 6.42 -12.65
C ASP A 47 29.60 4.98 -12.09
N PHE A 48 30.38 4.16 -12.78
CA PHE A 48 30.61 2.74 -12.46
C PHE A 48 30.99 2.50 -10.98
N LYS A 49 31.59 3.49 -10.31
CA LYS A 49 31.96 3.39 -8.89
C LYS A 49 30.73 3.42 -7.97
N GLN A 50 29.72 4.21 -8.30
CA GLN A 50 28.51 4.36 -7.49
C GLN A 50 27.63 3.11 -7.57
N GLU A 51 27.49 2.54 -8.76
CA GLU A 51 26.74 1.29 -8.96
C GLU A 51 27.34 0.13 -8.15
N ARG A 52 28.68 0.03 -8.12
CA ARG A 52 29.39 -1.01 -7.36
C ARG A 52 29.20 -0.87 -5.85
N LEU A 53 29.03 0.35 -5.36
CA LEU A 53 28.73 0.63 -3.95
C LEU A 53 27.28 0.33 -3.61
N GLU A 54 26.33 0.66 -4.47
CA GLU A 54 24.91 0.34 -4.28
C GLU A 54 24.67 -1.16 -4.29
N HIS A 55 25.28 -1.90 -5.22
CA HIS A 55 25.22 -3.36 -5.25
C HIS A 55 25.76 -3.99 -3.95
N ARG A 56 26.79 -3.41 -3.34
CA ARG A 56 27.31 -3.87 -2.03
C ARG A 56 26.40 -3.55 -0.86
N ARG A 57 25.52 -2.56 -0.99
CA ARG A 57 24.56 -2.16 0.05
C ARG A 57 23.24 -2.92 -0.03
N GLN A 58 23.02 -3.70 -1.09
CA GLN A 58 21.80 -4.48 -1.24
C GLN A 58 21.69 -5.60 -0.21
N VAL A 59 20.48 -5.82 0.27
CA VAL A 59 20.16 -6.96 1.14
C VAL A 59 20.05 -8.24 0.31
N LYS A 60 20.50 -9.35 0.90
CA LYS A 60 20.42 -10.68 0.28
C LYS A 60 18.95 -11.12 0.13
N TYR A 61 18.66 -11.96 -0.86
CA TYR A 61 17.30 -12.37 -1.20
C TYR A 61 16.48 -12.95 -0.03
N HIS A 62 17.11 -13.74 0.85
CA HIS A 62 16.41 -14.33 2.01
C HIS A 62 16.08 -13.31 3.11
N MET A 63 16.60 -12.09 3.01
CA MET A 63 16.25 -10.97 3.89
C MET A 63 15.23 -10.03 3.25
N HIS A 64 14.77 -10.33 2.02
CA HIS A 64 13.74 -9.53 1.36
C HIS A 64 12.43 -9.70 2.11
N ILE A 65 11.77 -8.57 2.31
CA ILE A 65 10.46 -8.47 2.92
C ILE A 65 9.45 -8.38 1.77
N ASN A 66 8.40 -9.18 1.84
CA ASN A 66 7.34 -9.16 0.84
C ASN A 66 6.60 -7.81 0.89
N MET A 67 6.67 -7.05 -0.21
CA MET A 67 6.03 -5.74 -0.33
C MET A 67 4.52 -5.83 -0.46
N ASP A 68 4.00 -6.84 -1.16
CA ASP A 68 2.56 -7.07 -1.28
C ASP A 68 1.93 -7.37 0.09
N LEU A 69 2.67 -8.10 0.95
CA LEU A 69 2.24 -8.37 2.32
C LEU A 69 2.15 -7.08 3.16
N LEU A 70 3.12 -6.19 3.02
CA LEU A 70 3.11 -4.89 3.71
C LEU A 70 1.95 -4.01 3.23
N GLU A 71 1.73 -3.95 1.91
CA GLU A 71 0.64 -3.16 1.32
C GLU A 71 -0.73 -3.70 1.72
N THR A 72 -0.92 -5.01 1.66
CA THR A 72 -2.18 -5.65 2.10
C THR A 72 -2.42 -5.45 3.59
N SER A 73 -1.40 -5.60 4.43
CA SER A 73 -1.50 -5.30 5.87
C SER A 73 -1.91 -3.84 6.13
N HIS A 74 -1.30 -2.90 5.41
CA HIS A 74 -1.66 -1.48 5.48
C HIS A 74 -3.10 -1.23 5.03
N LEU A 75 -3.53 -1.79 3.89
CA LEU A 75 -4.89 -1.64 3.36
C LEU A 75 -5.94 -2.22 4.31
N ILE A 76 -5.71 -3.42 4.87
CA ILE A 76 -6.61 -4.03 5.85
C ILE A 76 -6.75 -3.12 7.07
N SER A 77 -5.63 -2.60 7.60
CA SER A 77 -5.67 -1.68 8.74
C SER A 77 -6.42 -0.38 8.43
N ALA A 78 -6.24 0.17 7.22
CA ALA A 78 -6.94 1.36 6.75
C ALA A 78 -8.45 1.10 6.62
N ILE A 79 -8.86 -0.03 6.04
CA ILE A 79 -10.27 -0.42 5.90
C ILE A 79 -10.92 -0.56 7.27
N LEU A 80 -10.29 -1.25 8.22
CA LEU A 80 -10.83 -1.42 9.57
C LEU A 80 -11.04 -0.07 10.28
N LEU A 81 -10.08 0.86 10.14
CA LEU A 81 -10.18 2.20 10.72
C LEU A 81 -11.21 3.08 10.01
N ASP A 82 -11.32 2.98 8.69
CA ASP A 82 -12.31 3.73 7.91
C ASP A 82 -13.74 3.21 8.20
N VAL A 83 -13.97 1.90 8.23
CA VAL A 83 -15.27 1.29 8.53
C VAL A 83 -15.73 1.66 9.94
N THR A 84 -14.86 1.51 10.94
CA THR A 84 -15.19 1.92 12.31
C THR A 84 -15.46 3.43 12.40
N SER A 85 -14.74 4.26 11.65
CA SER A 85 -14.99 5.70 11.58
C SER A 85 -16.31 6.04 10.88
N MET A 86 -16.67 5.33 9.80
CA MET A 86 -17.93 5.53 9.06
C MET A 86 -19.16 5.12 9.87
N VAL A 87 -19.09 4.00 10.59
CA VAL A 87 -20.15 3.57 11.50
C VAL A 87 -20.30 4.58 12.65
N ASN A 88 -19.18 5.03 13.22
CA ASN A 88 -19.20 6.08 14.23
C ASN A 88 -19.66 7.45 13.69
N LEU A 89 -19.47 7.75 12.40
CA LEU A 89 -19.96 8.97 11.76
C LEU A 89 -21.49 9.00 11.69
N ARG A 90 -22.16 7.84 11.55
CA ARG A 90 -23.62 7.75 11.72
C ARG A 90 -24.08 8.14 13.13
N LEU A 91 -23.18 8.13 14.11
CA LEU A 91 -23.40 8.58 15.49
C LEU A 91 -22.77 9.95 15.80
N SER A 92 -21.98 10.55 14.90
CA SER A 92 -21.22 11.79 15.16
C SER A 92 -20.88 12.54 13.86
N TYR A 93 -21.36 13.77 13.72
CA TYR A 93 -21.49 14.51 12.45
C TYR A 93 -20.18 15.01 11.77
N ARG A 94 -18.97 14.77 12.30
CA ARG A 94 -17.74 15.40 11.75
C ARG A 94 -16.43 14.63 11.97
N LYS A 95 -16.21 13.50 11.30
CA LYS A 95 -14.84 12.96 11.18
C LYS A 95 -14.43 12.75 9.72
N ARG A 96 -13.22 13.23 9.42
CA ARG A 96 -12.54 13.16 8.12
C ARG A 96 -12.07 11.73 7.88
N ALA A 97 -12.13 11.26 6.63
CA ALA A 97 -11.69 9.91 6.24
C ALA A 97 -10.24 9.65 6.70
N VAL A 98 -9.96 8.43 7.18
CA VAL A 98 -8.67 8.07 7.80
C VAL A 98 -7.62 7.85 6.70
N SER A 99 -7.99 7.17 5.60
CA SER A 99 -7.07 6.97 4.47
C SER A 99 -7.60 7.51 3.13
N LYS A 100 -6.86 8.44 2.51
CA LYS A 100 -7.15 8.94 1.15
C LYS A 100 -6.90 7.87 0.08
N ALA A 101 -5.93 6.98 0.29
CA ALA A 101 -5.56 5.93 -0.65
C ALA A 101 -6.67 4.86 -0.74
N ASN A 102 -7.14 4.39 0.42
CA ASN A 102 -8.24 3.44 0.50
C ASN A 102 -9.52 4.00 -0.16
N ARG A 103 -9.84 5.27 0.08
CA ARG A 103 -11.01 5.90 -0.54
C ARG A 103 -10.93 5.95 -2.07
N LYS A 104 -9.75 6.22 -2.64
CA LYS A 104 -9.55 6.19 -4.10
C LYS A 104 -9.74 4.78 -4.64
N LEU A 105 -9.19 3.77 -3.96
CA LEU A 105 -9.33 2.37 -4.33
C LEU A 105 -10.80 1.93 -4.28
N LEU A 106 -11.53 2.31 -3.25
CA LEU A 106 -12.94 2.00 -3.10
C LEU A 106 -13.80 2.62 -4.21
N VAL A 107 -13.58 3.90 -4.54
CA VAL A 107 -14.27 4.57 -5.67
C VAL A 107 -13.93 3.90 -7.01
N PHE A 108 -12.69 3.46 -7.20
CA PHE A 108 -12.30 2.71 -8.40
C PHE A 108 -13.05 1.37 -8.49
N HIS A 109 -13.09 0.60 -7.41
CA HIS A 109 -13.81 -0.68 -7.39
C HIS A 109 -15.34 -0.52 -7.52
N GLU A 110 -15.95 0.50 -6.91
CA GLU A 110 -17.38 0.78 -7.09
C GLU A 110 -17.76 1.05 -8.54
N ARG A 111 -16.89 1.73 -9.30
CA ARG A 111 -17.07 1.94 -10.75
C ARG A 111 -16.98 0.63 -11.54
N LEU A 112 -16.04 -0.25 -11.17
CA LEU A 112 -15.91 -1.57 -11.79
C LEU A 112 -17.12 -2.46 -11.53
N VAL A 113 -17.66 -2.46 -10.30
CA VAL A 113 -18.86 -3.24 -9.95
C VAL A 113 -20.12 -2.69 -10.64
N SER A 114 -20.18 -1.37 -10.83
CA SER A 114 -21.28 -0.71 -11.55
C SER A 114 -21.24 -0.98 -13.06
N GLN A 115 -20.07 -1.34 -13.60
CA GLN A 115 -19.93 -1.92 -14.94
C GLN A 115 -20.08 -3.44 -14.83
N GLY A 116 -21.32 -3.91 -14.74
CA GLY A 116 -21.63 -5.34 -14.85
C GLY A 116 -21.05 -5.96 -16.13
N PRO A 117 -21.04 -7.31 -16.25
CA PRO A 117 -20.47 -7.99 -17.41
C PRO A 117 -21.06 -7.42 -18.71
N PRO A 118 -20.24 -7.09 -19.73
CA PRO A 118 -20.74 -6.58 -20.99
C PRO A 118 -21.45 -7.72 -21.72
N GLY A 119 -22.76 -7.81 -21.57
CA GLY A 119 -23.53 -8.87 -22.21
C GLY A 119 -24.95 -9.00 -21.67
N LYS A 120 -25.84 -8.14 -22.19
CA LYS A 120 -27.27 -8.38 -22.49
C LYS A 120 -28.01 -7.03 -22.59
N LEU A 121 -27.79 -6.32 -23.70
CA LEU A 121 -28.77 -5.35 -24.19
C LEU A 121 -28.88 -5.34 -25.73
N GLU A 122 -28.41 -6.42 -26.37
CA GLU A 122 -28.79 -6.76 -27.74
C GLU A 122 -29.33 -8.19 -27.69
N ASP A 123 -30.45 -8.40 -28.37
CA ASP A 123 -31.19 -9.64 -28.62
C ASP A 123 -32.32 -10.03 -27.64
N THR A 124 -33.54 -10.00 -28.20
CA THR A 124 -34.84 -10.61 -27.77
C THR A 124 -35.57 -9.92 -26.60
N TRP A 125 -36.71 -9.25 -26.74
CA TRP A 125 -37.77 -9.13 -27.78
C TRP A 125 -38.31 -7.69 -27.82
#